data_AF-A0AAW4ZVR4-F1
#
_entry.id   AF-A0AAW4ZVR4-F1
#
_cell.length_a   1.000
_cell.length_b   1.000
_cell.length_c   1.000
_cell.angle_alpha   90.00
_cell.angle_beta   90.00
_cell.angle_gamma   90.00
#
_symmetry.space_group_name_H-M   'P 1'
#
loop_
_entity.id
_entity.type
_entity.pdbx_description
1 polymer ?
#
loop_
_entity_poly.entity_id
_entity_poly.type
_entity_poly.pdbx_seq_one_letter_code
_entity_poly.pdbx_strand_id
1 'polypeptide(L)'
;MSKIDDVKNELVKNDLFYHDSENNYVRLLDTPNVWGMPFGPEIMPRAYERQAEFERAVVEVIQKARYRCDLSSLNSPDPDWGKPILGAIDTALSTKMGRTEPTQFRFLFGQTPLYPVYKPGNLIDFQDALKRLVEERSAHWEVMPEFIVGRFYERAAGSQQSLQTKFLPAELVSSYGTKMTWNHSKIIAVDGVESLAGGHNLNMDLFRSYPPVHDVSAVVHGDATYGAQLYLNNMWTGTTDLLTKETFDIESMAWVLKDSESDFPSDPLELSYVLDYMKDKQEQLLDVHQTGIQPGVDPKQPELDLLPPVFAIKDFDLRSVSDLKAPVFEDRIIYNCYESLDKYKSASRILTVGKYWTGLNRSTDFKIGSEIMKKNLILNAKSIVRMSQQDIISAWKKNWKDHSVAQWIIEALLKNEDLQVQIVVSALDAGAGAAGDQYSFGSGAIRTFGLLKYYMTHDVATDKLLDDLNGKRANALTRLFVAPFTFTDKVPEGDFIEGKTYKWPKLPPEGRTATLKQRPLSEEPPHHGIIGHPFYATINASGYFYDRVDCAPGNHAKIMIVDDEVCIIGSDNLYPGNLSEFNNLMEGDFVDELLNEYWNPLWKYSSPHAYSGNNS
;
A
#
# COMPACT_ATOMS: atom_id res chain seq x y z
N MET A 1 17.42 -19.79 15.58
CA MET A 1 16.55 -18.63 15.85
C MET A 1 16.24 -18.04 14.49
N SER A 2 14.97 -18.01 14.09
CA SER A 2 14.59 -17.46 12.80
C SER A 2 14.66 -15.93 12.84
N LYS A 3 14.64 -15.27 11.67
CA LYS A 3 14.60 -13.80 11.62
C LYS A 3 13.33 -13.24 12.29
N ILE A 4 12.23 -13.99 12.26
CA ILE A 4 11.01 -13.63 12.98
C ILE A 4 11.23 -13.61 14.49
N ASP A 5 11.96 -14.59 15.05
CA ASP A 5 12.29 -14.60 16.48
C ASP A 5 13.09 -13.37 16.90
N ASP A 6 14.09 -12.98 16.09
CA ASP A 6 14.93 -11.80 16.36
C ASP A 6 14.11 -10.51 16.38
N VAL A 7 13.17 -10.35 15.43
CA VAL A 7 12.25 -9.22 15.39
C VAL A 7 11.29 -9.24 16.58
N LYS A 8 10.64 -10.39 16.83
CA LYS A 8 9.68 -10.58 17.93
C LYS A 8 10.32 -10.26 19.29
N ASN A 9 11.54 -10.71 19.53
CA ASN A 9 12.27 -10.43 20.77
C ASN A 9 12.46 -8.93 20.99
N GLU A 10 12.80 -8.16 19.95
CA GLU A 10 12.91 -6.71 20.05
C GLU A 10 11.55 -6.03 20.23
N LEU A 11 10.47 -6.52 19.59
CA LEU A 11 9.12 -5.97 19.79
C LEU A 11 8.64 -6.18 21.23
N VAL A 12 8.80 -7.38 21.78
CA VAL A 12 8.48 -7.72 23.18
C VAL A 12 9.25 -6.82 24.15
N LYS A 13 10.56 -6.67 23.92
CA LYS A 13 11.43 -5.85 24.77
C LYS A 13 11.02 -4.37 24.80
N ASN A 14 10.39 -3.88 23.74
CA ASN A 14 9.95 -2.48 23.62
C ASN A 14 8.45 -2.29 23.88
N ASP A 15 7.73 -3.33 24.33
CA ASP A 15 6.27 -3.30 24.57
C ASP A 15 5.49 -2.79 23.35
N LEU A 16 5.83 -3.34 22.18
CA LEU A 16 5.20 -3.00 20.90
C LEU A 16 4.29 -4.11 20.41
N PHE A 17 3.21 -3.71 19.74
CA PHE A 17 2.26 -4.63 19.14
C PHE A 17 2.93 -5.58 18.13
N TYR A 18 2.56 -6.85 18.23
CA TYR A 18 2.78 -7.87 17.22
C TYR A 18 1.70 -8.94 17.34
N HIS A 19 1.46 -9.68 16.26
CA HIS A 19 0.72 -10.95 16.29
C HIS A 19 1.55 -12.00 15.57
N ASP A 20 1.76 -13.14 16.22
CA ASP A 20 2.63 -14.22 15.74
C ASP A 20 1.77 -15.44 15.40
N SER A 21 1.61 -15.69 14.11
CA SER A 21 0.68 -16.67 13.58
C SER A 21 1.41 -17.80 12.85
N GLU A 22 0.81 -18.99 12.87
CA GLU A 22 1.30 -20.19 12.20
C GLU A 22 0.27 -20.71 11.20
N ASN A 23 0.69 -21.58 10.27
CA ASN A 23 -0.18 -22.29 9.33
C ASN A 23 -1.03 -21.38 8.42
N ASN A 24 -0.39 -20.36 7.84
CA ASN A 24 -1.05 -19.45 6.90
C ASN A 24 -0.84 -19.89 5.46
N TYR A 25 -1.75 -19.49 4.58
CA TYR A 25 -1.61 -19.61 3.13
C TYR A 25 -1.79 -18.26 2.48
N VAL A 26 -0.92 -17.95 1.52
CA VAL A 26 -0.83 -16.63 0.92
C VAL A 26 -0.86 -16.75 -0.59
N ARG A 27 -1.73 -15.98 -1.24
CA ARG A 27 -1.77 -15.81 -2.70
C ARG A 27 -1.30 -14.42 -3.06
N LEU A 28 -0.29 -14.36 -3.91
CA LEU A 28 0.26 -13.11 -4.43
C LEU A 28 -0.73 -12.43 -5.38
N LEU A 29 -0.86 -11.11 -5.26
CA LEU A 29 -1.56 -10.27 -6.21
C LEU A 29 -0.68 -9.08 -6.64
N ASP A 30 0.14 -9.28 -7.67
CA ASP A 30 0.85 -8.20 -8.34
C ASP A 30 0.01 -7.63 -9.49
N THR A 31 -0.12 -6.31 -9.60
CA THR A 31 -0.81 -5.68 -10.73
C THR A 31 0.13 -4.72 -11.43
N PRO A 32 0.06 -4.58 -12.77
CA PRO A 32 -0.77 -5.33 -13.70
C PRO A 32 -0.16 -6.68 -14.17
N ASN A 33 0.96 -7.16 -13.60
CA ASN A 33 1.62 -8.41 -14.01
C ASN A 33 1.91 -8.49 -15.54
N VAL A 34 2.66 -7.51 -16.05
CA VAL A 34 2.91 -7.29 -17.49
C VAL A 34 4.34 -7.63 -17.93
N TRP A 35 5.02 -8.49 -17.18
CA TRP A 35 6.44 -8.83 -17.38
C TRP A 35 6.74 -9.24 -18.84
N GLY A 36 7.67 -8.56 -19.49
CA GLY A 36 8.10 -8.81 -20.87
C GLY A 36 7.11 -8.41 -21.97
N MET A 37 5.97 -7.81 -21.63
CA MET A 37 5.02 -7.28 -22.61
C MET A 37 5.59 -6.05 -23.34
N PRO A 38 5.02 -5.63 -24.49
CA PRO A 38 5.46 -4.41 -25.18
C PRO A 38 5.38 -3.17 -24.28
N PHE A 39 6.29 -2.21 -24.49
CA PHE A 39 6.28 -0.93 -23.78
C PHE A 39 5.26 0.01 -24.40
N GLY A 40 4.01 0.00 -23.94
CA GLY A 40 2.95 0.87 -24.46
C GLY A 40 1.53 0.45 -24.04
N PRO A 41 0.48 1.08 -24.61
CA PRO A 41 -0.93 0.78 -24.30
C PRO A 41 -1.35 -0.67 -24.55
N GLU A 42 -0.54 -1.44 -25.28
CA GLU A 42 -0.75 -2.86 -25.55
C GLU A 42 -0.77 -3.72 -24.27
N ILE A 43 -0.35 -3.18 -23.11
CA ILE A 43 -0.43 -3.86 -21.81
C ILE A 43 -1.82 -3.84 -21.17
N MET A 44 -2.72 -2.95 -21.62
CA MET A 44 -3.99 -2.70 -20.92
C MET A 44 -4.93 -3.91 -20.83
N PRO A 45 -5.05 -4.81 -21.84
CA PRO A 45 -5.84 -6.03 -21.69
C PRO A 45 -5.45 -6.86 -20.47
N ARG A 46 -4.14 -7.01 -20.23
CA ARG A 46 -3.63 -7.73 -19.04
C ARG A 46 -3.91 -6.95 -17.75
N ALA A 47 -3.83 -5.62 -17.78
CA ALA A 47 -4.20 -4.80 -16.63
C ALA A 47 -5.68 -4.97 -16.25
N TYR A 48 -6.59 -5.09 -17.22
CA TYR A 48 -8.01 -5.36 -16.99
C TYR A 48 -8.26 -6.75 -16.39
N GLU A 49 -7.58 -7.78 -16.89
CA GLU A 49 -7.64 -9.11 -16.29
C GLU A 49 -7.21 -9.09 -14.82
N ARG A 50 -6.08 -8.42 -14.51
CA ARG A 50 -5.60 -8.29 -13.13
C ARG A 50 -6.49 -7.43 -12.25
N GLN A 51 -7.15 -6.43 -12.81
CA GLN A 51 -8.18 -5.67 -12.11
C GLN A 51 -9.34 -6.58 -11.69
N ALA A 52 -9.84 -7.42 -12.60
CA ALA A 52 -10.91 -8.38 -12.31
C ALA A 52 -10.48 -9.43 -11.26
N GLU A 53 -9.25 -9.94 -11.35
CA GLU A 53 -8.68 -10.86 -10.33
C GLU A 53 -8.58 -10.18 -8.95
N PHE A 54 -8.22 -8.88 -8.90
CA PHE A 54 -8.18 -8.11 -7.65
C PHE A 54 -9.58 -7.85 -7.09
N GLU A 55 -10.54 -7.47 -7.96
CA GLU A 55 -11.94 -7.28 -7.58
C GLU A 55 -12.56 -8.57 -7.05
N ARG A 56 -12.28 -9.70 -7.70
CA ARG A 56 -12.65 -11.03 -7.22
C ARG A 56 -12.17 -11.27 -5.79
N ALA A 57 -10.90 -10.98 -5.48
CA ALA A 57 -10.37 -11.12 -4.13
C ALA A 57 -11.08 -10.22 -3.11
N VAL A 58 -11.39 -8.97 -3.46
CA VAL A 58 -12.16 -8.04 -2.60
C VAL A 58 -13.54 -8.62 -2.27
N VAL A 59 -14.28 -9.03 -3.31
CA VAL A 59 -15.64 -9.57 -3.16
C VAL A 59 -15.62 -10.88 -2.37
N GLU A 60 -14.68 -11.77 -2.69
CA GLU A 60 -14.57 -13.09 -2.09
C GLU A 60 -14.29 -13.05 -0.59
N VAL A 61 -13.48 -12.09 -0.11
CA VAL A 61 -13.22 -11.88 1.33
C VAL A 61 -14.48 -11.32 2.02
N ILE A 62 -15.03 -10.22 1.50
CA ILE A 62 -16.13 -9.49 2.17
C ILE A 62 -17.41 -10.32 2.28
N GLN A 63 -17.78 -11.08 1.25
CA GLN A 63 -19.04 -11.83 1.22
C GLN A 63 -19.15 -12.91 2.31
N LYS A 64 -18.02 -13.28 2.96
CA LYS A 64 -17.98 -14.29 4.01
C LYS A 64 -18.21 -13.70 5.42
N ALA A 65 -18.43 -12.39 5.53
CA ALA A 65 -18.56 -11.71 6.82
C ALA A 65 -19.73 -12.22 7.68
N ARG A 66 -19.40 -12.86 8.80
CA ARG A 66 -20.37 -13.31 9.80
C ARG A 66 -20.41 -12.40 11.02
N TYR A 67 -19.27 -12.02 11.58
CA TYR A 67 -19.17 -11.25 12.83
C TYR A 67 -18.53 -9.88 12.64
N ARG A 68 -17.41 -9.80 11.92
CA ARG A 68 -16.68 -8.55 11.67
C ARG A 68 -16.00 -8.53 10.31
N CYS A 69 -16.26 -7.49 9.54
CA CYS A 69 -15.50 -7.11 8.37
C CYS A 69 -14.82 -5.75 8.62
N ASP A 70 -13.51 -5.70 8.45
CA ASP A 70 -12.71 -4.47 8.47
C ASP A 70 -12.30 -4.10 7.05
N LEU A 71 -12.43 -2.83 6.69
CA LEU A 71 -11.85 -2.26 5.49
C LEU A 71 -11.09 -0.98 5.87
N SER A 72 -9.77 -1.02 5.75
CA SER A 72 -8.90 0.12 5.95
C SER A 72 -8.19 0.50 4.65
N SER A 73 -8.07 1.80 4.39
CA SER A 73 -7.42 2.35 3.19
C SER A 73 -6.93 3.78 3.45
N LEU A 74 -6.03 4.29 2.59
CA LEU A 74 -5.62 5.70 2.62
C LEU A 74 -6.82 6.64 2.42
N ASN A 75 -7.65 6.38 1.41
CA ASN A 75 -8.89 7.10 1.15
C ASN A 75 -10.05 6.10 1.10
N SER A 76 -11.27 6.58 1.29
CA SER A 76 -12.45 5.78 0.99
C SER A 76 -12.45 5.32 -0.47
N PRO A 77 -13.02 4.14 -0.78
CA PRO A 77 -13.13 3.65 -2.15
C PRO A 77 -13.74 4.72 -3.06
N ASP A 78 -13.26 4.81 -4.29
CA ASP A 78 -14.00 5.54 -5.31
C ASP A 78 -15.33 4.83 -5.64
N PRO A 79 -16.26 5.47 -6.36
CA PRO A 79 -17.56 4.85 -6.66
C PRO A 79 -17.47 3.52 -7.41
N ASP A 80 -16.41 3.27 -8.18
CA ASP A 80 -16.27 2.05 -8.96
C ASP A 80 -15.75 0.88 -8.12
N TRP A 81 -14.87 1.11 -7.15
CA TRP A 81 -14.57 0.14 -6.10
C TRP A 81 -15.71 0.00 -5.09
N GLY A 82 -16.46 1.07 -4.85
CA GLY A 82 -17.61 1.07 -3.95
C GLY A 82 -18.68 0.06 -4.37
N LYS A 83 -18.95 -0.08 -5.67
CA LYS A 83 -19.93 -1.03 -6.22
C LYS A 83 -19.66 -2.50 -5.82
N PRO A 84 -18.51 -3.12 -6.15
CA PRO A 84 -18.25 -4.51 -5.78
C PRO A 84 -18.17 -4.70 -4.25
N ILE A 85 -17.68 -3.71 -3.50
CA ILE A 85 -17.68 -3.75 -2.02
C ILE A 85 -19.11 -3.82 -1.48
N LEU A 86 -20.01 -2.95 -1.93
CA LEU A 86 -21.40 -2.93 -1.48
C LEU A 86 -22.15 -4.20 -1.92
N GLY A 87 -21.89 -4.69 -3.14
CA GLY A 87 -22.43 -5.97 -3.62
C GLY A 87 -21.98 -7.16 -2.78
N ALA A 88 -20.72 -7.18 -2.34
CA ALA A 88 -20.20 -8.21 -1.45
C ALA A 88 -20.82 -8.11 -0.04
N ILE A 89 -21.03 -6.91 0.49
CA ILE A 89 -21.75 -6.69 1.76
C ILE A 89 -23.20 -7.20 1.66
N ASP A 90 -23.92 -6.87 0.58
CA ASP A 90 -25.28 -7.39 0.38
C ASP A 90 -25.28 -8.91 0.30
N THR A 91 -24.31 -9.50 -0.40
CA THR A 91 -24.17 -10.95 -0.53
C THR A 91 -23.92 -11.60 0.83
N ALA A 92 -23.04 -11.03 1.66
CA ALA A 92 -22.82 -11.49 3.03
C ALA A 92 -24.13 -11.46 3.84
N LEU A 93 -24.79 -10.30 3.91
CA LEU A 93 -25.95 -10.07 4.77
C LEU A 93 -27.22 -10.79 4.31
N SER A 94 -27.37 -10.97 3.01
CA SER A 94 -28.46 -11.73 2.41
C SER A 94 -28.28 -13.25 2.52
N THR A 95 -27.04 -13.72 2.63
CA THR A 95 -26.77 -15.15 2.83
C THR A 95 -27.22 -15.58 4.21
N LYS A 96 -28.07 -16.61 4.27
CA LYS A 96 -28.56 -17.17 5.54
C LYS A 96 -27.44 -17.92 6.24
N MET A 97 -26.92 -17.33 7.31
CA MET A 97 -25.85 -17.90 8.14
C MET A 97 -26.34 -18.24 9.55
N GLY A 98 -27.62 -18.04 9.85
CA GLY A 98 -28.18 -18.21 11.19
C GLY A 98 -27.65 -17.15 12.16
N ARG A 99 -27.50 -15.91 11.69
CA ARG A 99 -27.05 -14.80 12.55
C ARG A 99 -28.08 -14.48 13.61
N THR A 100 -27.61 -14.30 14.84
CA THR A 100 -28.41 -13.85 15.99
C THR A 100 -27.96 -12.50 16.53
N GLU A 101 -26.87 -11.96 15.97
CA GLU A 101 -26.26 -10.69 16.33
C GLU A 101 -25.85 -9.93 15.06
N PRO A 102 -25.68 -8.60 15.15
CA PRO A 102 -25.24 -7.80 14.02
C PRO A 102 -23.85 -8.22 13.51
N THR A 103 -23.70 -8.35 12.20
CA THR A 103 -22.37 -8.31 11.58
C THR A 103 -21.85 -6.87 11.67
N GLN A 104 -20.65 -6.69 12.23
CA GLN A 104 -19.98 -5.40 12.29
C GLN A 104 -19.16 -5.13 11.03
N PHE A 105 -19.35 -3.99 10.39
CA PHE A 105 -18.55 -3.50 9.28
C PHE A 105 -17.85 -2.21 9.69
N ARG A 106 -16.53 -2.26 9.84
CA ARG A 106 -15.68 -1.12 10.23
C ARG A 106 -14.90 -0.63 9.02
N PHE A 107 -15.03 0.66 8.72
CA PHE A 107 -14.31 1.33 7.64
C PHE A 107 -13.35 2.36 8.24
N LEU A 108 -12.04 2.21 8.05
CA LEU A 108 -11.04 3.12 8.61
C LEU A 108 -10.21 3.79 7.51
N PHE A 109 -10.50 5.06 7.24
CA PHE A 109 -9.88 5.82 6.15
C PHE A 109 -8.91 6.88 6.65
N GLY A 110 -7.82 7.07 5.93
CA GLY A 110 -7.00 8.27 6.07
C GLY A 110 -7.69 9.50 5.48
N GLN A 111 -7.16 10.68 5.79
CA GLN A 111 -7.54 11.91 5.12
C GLN A 111 -6.31 12.79 4.96
N THR A 112 -5.96 13.08 3.71
CA THR A 112 -4.82 13.95 3.42
C THR A 112 -5.15 15.41 3.81
N PRO A 113 -4.14 16.20 4.17
CA PRO A 113 -4.31 17.56 4.71
C PRO A 113 -4.74 18.61 3.67
N LEU A 114 -5.02 18.22 2.43
CA LEU A 114 -5.58 19.09 1.40
C LEU A 114 -7.08 19.38 1.65
N TYR A 115 -7.77 18.51 2.39
CA TYR A 115 -9.22 18.63 2.66
C TYR A 115 -9.60 18.53 4.15
N PRO A 116 -8.85 19.07 5.13
CA PRO A 116 -8.93 18.65 6.53
C PRO A 116 -10.22 19.07 7.26
N VAL A 117 -10.97 20.03 6.68
CA VAL A 117 -12.16 20.62 7.29
C VAL A 117 -13.45 19.90 6.87
N TYR A 118 -13.50 19.36 5.65
CA TYR A 118 -14.70 18.74 5.09
C TYR A 118 -14.53 17.23 4.96
N LYS A 119 -15.65 16.50 4.94
CA LYS A 119 -15.62 15.11 4.51
C LYS A 119 -15.24 15.06 3.02
N PRO A 120 -14.33 14.18 2.61
CA PRO A 120 -14.04 13.94 1.20
C PRO A 120 -15.31 13.52 0.43
N GLY A 121 -15.45 13.94 -0.83
CA GLY A 121 -16.65 13.66 -1.64
C GLY A 121 -16.91 12.16 -1.81
N ASN A 122 -15.86 11.39 -2.12
CA ASN A 122 -15.92 9.94 -2.21
C ASN A 122 -16.38 9.27 -0.90
N LEU A 123 -16.08 9.86 0.26
CA LEU A 123 -16.57 9.33 1.54
C LEU A 123 -18.07 9.59 1.72
N ILE A 124 -18.53 10.78 1.34
CA ILE A 124 -19.97 11.12 1.36
C ILE A 124 -20.73 10.16 0.44
N ASP A 125 -20.24 9.97 -0.79
CA ASP A 125 -20.85 9.07 -1.76
C ASP A 125 -20.92 7.62 -1.24
N PHE A 126 -19.85 7.16 -0.58
CA PHE A 126 -19.80 5.83 0.04
C PHE A 126 -20.77 5.69 1.22
N GLN A 127 -20.83 6.69 2.11
CA GLN A 127 -21.79 6.76 3.22
C GLN A 127 -23.25 6.76 2.72
N ASP A 128 -23.55 7.49 1.67
CA ASP A 128 -24.87 7.53 1.05
C ASP A 128 -25.20 6.21 0.32
N ALA A 129 -24.20 5.54 -0.25
CA ALA A 129 -24.37 4.24 -0.89
C ALA A 129 -24.68 3.13 0.12
N LEU A 130 -24.03 3.14 1.30
CA LEU A 130 -24.38 2.25 2.41
C LEU A 130 -25.81 2.48 2.90
N LYS A 131 -26.23 3.74 3.00
CA LYS A 131 -27.62 4.08 3.33
C LYS A 131 -28.61 3.50 2.31
N ARG A 132 -28.38 3.71 1.01
CA ARG A 132 -29.21 3.14 -0.06
C ARG A 132 -29.25 1.60 0.02
N LEU A 133 -28.12 0.97 0.32
CA LEU A 133 -28.06 -0.47 0.51
C LEU A 133 -29.00 -0.94 1.62
N VAL A 134 -29.02 -0.25 2.78
CA VAL A 134 -29.96 -0.56 3.87
C VAL A 134 -31.41 -0.36 3.43
N GLU A 135 -31.72 0.76 2.77
CA GLU A 135 -33.08 1.08 2.30
C GLU A 135 -33.63 0.01 1.34
N GLU A 136 -32.79 -0.47 0.43
CA GLU A 136 -33.23 -1.37 -0.64
C GLU A 136 -33.16 -2.85 -0.27
N ARG A 137 -32.25 -3.25 0.63
CA ARG A 137 -31.89 -4.67 0.82
C ARG A 137 -32.18 -5.23 2.20
N SER A 138 -32.40 -4.37 3.21
CA SER A 138 -32.54 -4.80 4.60
C SER A 138 -33.64 -5.84 4.86
N ALA A 139 -34.72 -5.84 4.07
CA ALA A 139 -35.79 -6.83 4.16
C ALA A 139 -35.33 -8.28 3.90
N HIS A 140 -34.14 -8.48 3.31
CA HIS A 140 -33.58 -9.81 3.02
C HIS A 140 -32.63 -10.32 4.11
N TRP A 141 -32.19 -9.45 5.02
CA TRP A 141 -31.14 -9.76 6.00
C TRP A 141 -31.70 -10.45 7.24
N GLU A 142 -30.89 -11.31 7.88
CA GLU A 142 -31.30 -11.99 9.13
C GLU A 142 -31.32 -11.04 10.32
N VAL A 143 -30.30 -10.18 10.39
CA VAL A 143 -30.09 -9.18 11.44
C VAL A 143 -29.56 -7.92 10.77
N MET A 144 -29.97 -6.74 11.25
CA MET A 144 -29.41 -5.47 10.77
C MET A 144 -27.92 -5.38 11.13
N PRO A 145 -27.05 -4.95 10.20
CA PRO A 145 -25.62 -4.79 10.46
C PRO A 145 -25.31 -3.56 11.32
N GLU A 146 -24.09 -3.51 11.85
CA GLU A 146 -23.49 -2.29 12.40
C GLU A 146 -22.50 -1.71 11.39
N PHE A 147 -22.77 -0.53 10.83
CA PHE A 147 -21.84 0.18 9.94
C PHE A 147 -21.12 1.31 10.67
N ILE A 148 -19.78 1.27 10.68
CA ILE A 148 -18.93 2.19 11.42
C ILE A 148 -17.88 2.79 10.51
N VAL A 149 -17.77 4.11 10.50
CA VAL A 149 -16.80 4.86 9.68
C VAL A 149 -15.87 5.66 10.60
N GLY A 150 -14.58 5.42 10.43
CA GLY A 150 -13.48 6.08 11.09
C GLY A 150 -12.69 6.93 10.09
N ARG A 151 -12.41 8.18 10.43
CA ARG A 151 -11.44 9.01 9.68
C ARG A 151 -10.24 9.28 10.55
N PHE A 152 -9.08 8.81 10.12
CA PHE A 152 -7.84 8.85 10.87
C PHE A 152 -6.86 9.86 10.25
N TYR A 153 -6.73 11.04 10.87
CA TYR A 153 -5.83 12.12 10.46
C TYR A 153 -5.64 13.15 11.58
N GLU A 154 -4.50 13.87 11.58
CA GLU A 154 -4.26 14.96 12.52
C GLU A 154 -5.15 16.20 12.25
N ARG A 155 -6.16 16.42 13.10
CA ARG A 155 -7.21 17.45 12.89
C ARG A 155 -6.71 18.89 13.09
N ALA A 156 -5.83 19.12 14.06
CA ALA A 156 -5.35 20.46 14.43
C ALA A 156 -4.41 21.08 13.38
N ALA A 157 -3.47 20.29 12.86
CA ALA A 157 -2.57 20.72 11.78
C ALA A 157 -3.34 20.99 10.48
N GLY A 158 -4.33 20.15 10.15
CA GLY A 158 -5.16 20.33 8.97
C GLY A 158 -5.98 21.63 9.00
N SER A 159 -6.66 21.93 10.11
CA SER A 159 -7.48 23.15 10.24
C SER A 159 -6.67 24.45 10.14
N GLN A 160 -5.49 24.53 10.79
CA GLN A 160 -4.62 25.72 10.68
C GLN A 160 -4.04 25.89 9.27
N GLN A 161 -3.66 24.80 8.60
CA GLN A 161 -3.09 24.88 7.25
C GLN A 161 -4.13 25.25 6.19
N SER A 162 -5.37 24.77 6.30
CA SER A 162 -6.47 25.14 5.38
C SER A 162 -6.84 26.63 5.42
N LEU A 163 -6.66 27.28 6.58
CA LEU A 163 -6.83 28.71 6.76
C LEU A 163 -5.59 29.48 6.29
N GLN A 164 -4.39 28.95 6.49
CA GLN A 164 -3.13 29.60 6.14
C GLN A 164 -2.81 29.55 4.63
N THR A 165 -3.16 28.48 3.90
CA THR A 165 -2.98 28.39 2.43
C THR A 165 -3.79 29.43 1.67
N LYS A 166 -4.84 30.01 2.28
CA LYS A 166 -5.61 31.11 1.67
C LYS A 166 -4.97 32.49 1.85
N PHE A 167 -4.05 32.69 2.80
CA PHE A 167 -3.68 34.05 3.25
C PHE A 167 -2.19 34.29 3.56
N LEU A 168 -1.32 33.28 3.59
CA LEU A 168 0.11 33.47 3.91
C LEU A 168 1.04 33.22 2.71
N PRO A 169 2.15 33.98 2.60
CA PRO A 169 3.26 33.64 1.70
C PRO A 169 3.82 32.26 2.04
N ALA A 170 4.03 31.45 1.02
CA ALA A 170 4.31 30.03 1.14
C ALA A 170 5.64 29.68 1.88
N GLU A 171 6.52 30.66 2.10
CA GLU A 171 7.76 30.54 2.86
C GLU A 171 7.53 30.22 4.35
N LEU A 172 6.43 30.70 4.95
CA LEU A 172 6.07 30.38 6.35
C LEU A 172 5.54 28.95 6.54
N VAL A 173 5.00 28.34 5.47
CA VAL A 173 4.44 26.98 5.49
C VAL A 173 5.55 25.93 5.67
N SER A 174 6.76 26.23 5.17
CA SER A 174 7.93 25.35 5.26
C SER A 174 8.48 25.12 6.68
N SER A 175 8.05 25.93 7.66
CA SER A 175 8.50 25.85 9.06
C SER A 175 7.75 24.78 9.90
N TYR A 176 6.62 24.27 9.42
CA TYR A 176 5.92 23.15 10.04
C TYR A 176 6.54 21.84 9.58
N GLY A 177 7.61 21.40 10.27
CA GLY A 177 8.32 20.17 9.92
C GLY A 177 7.44 18.92 9.96
N THR A 178 6.83 18.51 8.85
CA THR A 178 6.27 17.16 8.61
C THR A 178 5.41 16.56 9.73
N LYS A 179 4.66 17.41 10.45
CA LYS A 179 3.73 17.07 11.54
C LYS A 179 2.34 16.77 10.99
N MET A 180 2.23 15.82 10.06
CA MET A 180 0.92 15.37 9.60
C MET A 180 0.96 13.86 9.48
N THR A 181 -0.02 13.23 10.10
CA THR A 181 -0.23 11.79 10.06
C THR A 181 -1.66 11.47 9.67
N TRP A 182 -1.85 10.32 9.04
CA TRP A 182 -3.12 9.74 8.65
C TRP A 182 -2.96 8.22 8.52
N ASN A 183 -4.09 7.50 8.43
CA ASN A 183 -4.05 6.08 8.10
C ASN A 183 -3.56 5.87 6.67
N HIS A 184 -2.56 4.99 6.50
CA HIS A 184 -2.04 4.59 5.19
C HIS A 184 -2.07 3.06 5.00
N SER A 185 -2.61 2.32 5.97
CA SER A 185 -2.85 0.88 5.85
C SER A 185 -3.94 0.57 4.83
N LYS A 186 -3.84 -0.61 4.22
CA LYS A 186 -4.72 -1.11 3.16
C LYS A 186 -5.03 -2.57 3.47
N ILE A 187 -6.14 -2.79 4.14
CA ILE A 187 -6.51 -4.08 4.72
C ILE A 187 -8.00 -4.28 4.47
N ILE A 188 -8.37 -5.43 3.92
CA ILE A 188 -9.74 -5.95 3.97
C ILE A 188 -9.64 -7.26 4.75
N ALA A 189 -10.36 -7.42 5.84
CA ALA A 189 -10.22 -8.59 6.71
C ALA A 189 -11.57 -9.00 7.29
N VAL A 190 -11.84 -10.30 7.32
CA VAL A 190 -13.10 -10.85 7.80
C VAL A 190 -12.87 -11.91 8.86
N ASP A 191 -13.57 -11.75 9.99
CA ASP A 191 -13.74 -12.71 11.10
C ASP A 191 -12.45 -13.30 11.70
N GLY A 192 -11.27 -12.74 11.39
CA GLY A 192 -9.97 -13.29 11.76
C GLY A 192 -9.50 -14.45 10.88
N VAL A 193 -10.13 -14.67 9.71
CA VAL A 193 -10.00 -15.89 8.91
C VAL A 193 -9.38 -15.63 7.53
N GLU A 194 -9.83 -14.60 6.82
CA GLU A 194 -9.32 -14.22 5.50
C GLU A 194 -9.07 -12.71 5.39
N SER A 195 -7.96 -12.32 4.76
CA SER A 195 -7.68 -10.92 4.46
C SER A 195 -7.03 -10.68 3.11
N LEU A 196 -7.23 -9.49 2.56
CA LEU A 196 -6.46 -8.89 1.48
C LEU A 196 -5.69 -7.69 2.05
N ALA A 197 -4.37 -7.71 1.96
CA ALA A 197 -3.54 -6.60 2.47
C ALA A 197 -2.33 -6.33 1.57
N GLY A 198 -1.90 -5.06 1.49
CA GLY A 198 -0.70 -4.68 0.73
C GLY A 198 -0.61 -3.22 0.33
N GLY A 199 -0.07 -2.96 -0.85
CA GLY A 199 0.25 -1.61 -1.35
C GLY A 199 -0.89 -0.89 -2.07
N HIS A 200 -1.89 -1.62 -2.59
CA HIS A 200 -2.93 -1.09 -3.48
C HIS A 200 -3.91 -0.13 -2.78
N ASN A 201 -4.00 1.10 -3.28
CA ASN A 201 -5.11 2.00 -2.95
C ASN A 201 -6.39 1.54 -3.68
N LEU A 202 -7.56 1.76 -3.07
CA LEU A 202 -8.87 1.52 -3.70
C LEU A 202 -9.26 2.68 -4.63
N ASN A 203 -8.39 2.98 -5.60
CA ASN A 203 -8.63 3.90 -6.71
C ASN A 203 -8.55 3.11 -8.03
N MET A 204 -9.71 2.90 -8.66
CA MET A 204 -9.92 2.06 -9.84
C MET A 204 -9.17 2.60 -11.06
N ASP A 205 -9.00 3.92 -11.15
CA ASP A 205 -8.25 4.59 -12.21
C ASP A 205 -6.83 4.03 -12.34
N LEU A 206 -6.20 3.67 -11.21
CA LEU A 206 -4.84 3.13 -11.17
C LEU A 206 -4.71 1.73 -11.79
N PHE A 207 -5.82 1.01 -11.93
CA PHE A 207 -5.88 -0.32 -12.51
C PHE A 207 -6.28 -0.29 -13.98
N ARG A 208 -7.28 0.53 -14.32
CA ARG A 208 -7.96 0.47 -15.63
C ARG A 208 -7.55 1.54 -16.63
N SER A 209 -6.81 2.57 -16.20
CA SER A 209 -6.40 3.65 -17.08
C SER A 209 -4.95 3.50 -17.51
N TYR A 210 -4.64 3.93 -18.73
CA TYR A 210 -3.28 3.93 -19.22
C TYR A 210 -2.55 5.22 -18.79
N PRO A 211 -1.38 5.11 -18.14
CA PRO A 211 -0.70 3.87 -17.74
C PRO A 211 -1.16 3.37 -16.36
N PRO A 212 -1.25 2.04 -16.15
CA PRO A 212 -1.58 1.49 -14.85
C PRO A 212 -0.39 1.64 -13.90
N VAL A 213 -0.64 1.66 -12.59
CA VAL A 213 0.41 1.59 -11.58
C VAL A 213 0.85 0.14 -11.38
N HIS A 214 2.14 -0.11 -11.17
CA HIS A 214 2.60 -1.41 -10.70
C HIS A 214 2.58 -1.47 -9.18
N ASP A 215 1.90 -2.45 -8.58
CA ASP A 215 1.79 -2.59 -7.13
C ASP A 215 1.56 -4.06 -6.71
N VAL A 216 1.67 -4.35 -5.41
CA VAL A 216 1.57 -5.71 -4.85
C VAL A 216 0.71 -5.73 -3.60
N SER A 217 -0.23 -6.65 -3.56
CA SER A 217 -0.94 -7.09 -2.35
C SER A 217 -0.94 -8.61 -2.26
N ALA A 218 -1.45 -9.16 -1.18
CA ALA A 218 -1.65 -10.59 -1.03
C ALA A 218 -2.98 -10.90 -0.35
N VAL A 219 -3.60 -12.01 -0.75
CA VAL A 219 -4.69 -12.63 -0.01
C VAL A 219 -4.08 -13.61 0.99
N VAL A 220 -4.51 -13.56 2.23
CA VAL A 220 -4.03 -14.39 3.34
C VAL A 220 -5.20 -15.16 3.91
N HIS A 221 -5.05 -16.48 4.03
CA HIS A 221 -5.94 -17.39 4.74
C HIS A 221 -5.22 -17.86 6.00
N GLY A 222 -5.85 -17.71 7.16
CA GLY A 222 -5.32 -18.17 8.45
C GLY A 222 -5.22 -17.09 9.51
N ASP A 223 -4.54 -17.43 10.61
CA ASP A 223 -4.50 -16.65 11.84
C ASP A 223 -3.82 -15.26 11.70
N ALA A 224 -2.99 -15.07 10.68
CA ALA A 224 -2.45 -13.75 10.35
C ALA A 224 -3.55 -12.70 10.09
N THR A 225 -4.73 -13.13 9.63
CA THR A 225 -5.88 -12.23 9.46
C THR A 225 -6.36 -11.67 10.79
N TYR A 226 -6.38 -12.47 11.86
CA TYR A 226 -6.75 -11.98 13.19
C TYR A 226 -5.74 -10.91 13.67
N GLY A 227 -4.45 -11.14 13.43
CA GLY A 227 -3.40 -10.14 13.65
C GLY A 227 -3.65 -8.81 12.93
N ALA A 228 -4.14 -8.85 11.68
CA ALA A 228 -4.48 -7.64 10.93
C ALA A 228 -5.61 -6.85 11.58
N GLN A 229 -6.63 -7.51 12.12
CA GLN A 229 -7.72 -6.81 12.78
C GLN A 229 -7.39 -6.38 14.21
N LEU A 230 -6.50 -7.10 14.92
CA LEU A 230 -5.92 -6.64 16.19
C LEU A 230 -5.07 -5.37 16.00
N TYR A 231 -4.33 -5.26 14.90
CA TYR A 231 -3.67 -4.01 14.51
C TYR A 231 -4.70 -2.87 14.33
N LEU A 232 -5.81 -3.15 13.65
CA LEU A 232 -6.87 -2.14 13.46
C LEU A 232 -7.54 -1.76 14.79
N ASN A 233 -7.73 -2.68 15.74
CA ASN A 233 -8.23 -2.35 17.07
C ASN A 233 -7.36 -1.28 17.74
N ASN A 234 -6.03 -1.42 17.68
CA ASN A 234 -5.10 -0.42 18.20
C ASN A 234 -5.26 0.96 17.52
N MET A 235 -5.66 1.01 16.25
CA MET A 235 -5.94 2.27 15.58
C MET A 235 -7.30 2.87 15.99
N TRP A 236 -8.30 2.05 16.27
CA TRP A 236 -9.62 2.49 16.74
C TRP A 236 -9.59 3.11 18.15
N THR A 237 -8.53 2.89 18.93
CA THR A 237 -8.30 3.57 20.23
C THR A 237 -7.68 4.96 20.09
N GLY A 238 -7.48 5.47 18.87
CA GLY A 238 -6.90 6.80 18.64
C GLY A 238 -7.72 7.92 19.32
N THR A 239 -7.03 8.93 19.86
CA THR A 239 -7.72 10.09 20.46
C THR A 239 -8.55 10.87 19.45
N THR A 240 -9.50 11.68 19.92
CA THR A 240 -10.37 12.51 19.07
C THR A 240 -9.62 13.52 18.20
N ASP A 241 -8.37 13.81 18.51
CA ASP A 241 -7.49 14.67 17.70
C ASP A 241 -6.97 13.97 16.44
N LEU A 242 -7.01 12.64 16.43
CA LEU A 242 -6.52 11.77 15.35
C LEU A 242 -7.64 10.97 14.68
N LEU A 243 -8.72 10.65 15.39
CA LEU A 243 -9.77 9.76 14.91
C LEU A 243 -11.15 10.39 15.13
N THR A 244 -11.94 10.48 14.06
CA THR A 244 -13.40 10.68 14.18
C THR A 244 -14.11 9.36 13.98
N LYS A 245 -15.19 9.11 14.71
CA LYS A 245 -15.99 7.88 14.67
C LYS A 245 -17.44 8.22 14.37
N GLU A 246 -18.01 7.58 13.37
CA GLU A 246 -19.43 7.70 13.01
C GLU A 246 -20.04 6.31 12.90
N THR A 247 -21.27 6.15 13.37
CA THR A 247 -22.06 4.92 13.18
C THR A 247 -23.31 5.25 12.39
N PHE A 248 -23.77 4.35 11.54
CA PHE A 248 -25.06 4.50 10.86
C PHE A 248 -26.19 4.06 11.81
N ASP A 249 -27.06 5.00 12.17
CA ASP A 249 -28.24 4.70 12.97
C ASP A 249 -29.40 4.29 12.06
N ILE A 250 -29.83 3.04 12.22
CA ILE A 250 -30.87 2.42 11.39
C ILE A 250 -32.25 3.03 11.67
N GLU A 251 -32.52 3.50 12.89
CA GLU A 251 -33.83 4.06 13.24
C GLU A 251 -34.04 5.45 12.62
N SER A 252 -33.04 6.33 12.71
CA SER A 252 -33.12 7.68 12.12
C SER A 252 -32.64 7.75 10.66
N MET A 253 -32.04 6.68 10.13
CA MET A 253 -31.45 6.62 8.79
C MET A 253 -30.40 7.71 8.56
N ALA A 254 -29.55 7.92 9.56
CA ALA A 254 -28.55 8.97 9.61
C ALA A 254 -27.22 8.50 10.24
N TRP A 255 -26.12 9.14 9.85
CA TRP A 255 -24.82 8.95 10.48
C TRP A 255 -24.72 9.74 11.79
N VAL A 256 -24.35 9.08 12.88
CA VAL A 256 -24.27 9.63 14.23
C VAL A 256 -22.82 9.64 14.71
N LEU A 257 -22.36 10.78 15.24
CA LEU A 257 -21.00 10.93 15.76
C LEU A 257 -20.83 10.19 17.09
N LYS A 258 -19.70 9.51 17.24
CA LYS A 258 -19.31 8.67 18.38
C LYS A 258 -17.94 9.02 18.95
N ASP A 259 -17.39 10.19 18.61
CA ASP A 259 -16.07 10.67 19.04
C ASP A 259 -15.89 10.63 20.58
N SER A 260 -16.94 10.90 21.35
CA SER A 260 -16.88 10.95 22.83
C SER A 260 -16.87 9.58 23.51
N GLU A 261 -17.13 8.49 22.79
CA GLU A 261 -17.19 7.13 23.34
C GLU A 261 -15.82 6.47 23.17
N SER A 262 -15.00 6.43 24.23
CA SER A 262 -13.63 5.88 24.15
C SER A 262 -13.59 4.43 23.73
N ASP A 263 -14.55 3.63 24.21
CA ASP A 263 -14.58 2.18 24.05
C ASP A 263 -15.36 1.74 22.79
N PHE A 264 -15.80 2.70 21.97
CA PHE A 264 -16.48 2.44 20.71
C PHE A 264 -15.46 2.38 19.55
N PRO A 265 -15.56 1.39 18.63
CA PRO A 265 -16.49 0.27 18.65
C PRO A 265 -16.00 -0.90 19.51
N SER A 266 -16.93 -1.67 20.09
CA SER A 266 -16.62 -2.94 20.76
C SER A 266 -16.14 -3.98 19.75
N ASP A 267 -15.24 -4.88 20.16
CA ASP A 267 -14.76 -5.97 19.32
C ASP A 267 -15.58 -7.27 19.51
N PRO A 268 -16.40 -7.69 18.55
CA PRO A 268 -17.12 -8.97 18.64
C PRO A 268 -16.19 -10.19 18.62
N LEU A 269 -14.95 -10.06 18.12
CA LEU A 269 -14.00 -11.17 18.06
C LEU A 269 -13.34 -11.47 19.41
N GLU A 270 -13.59 -10.68 20.45
CA GLU A 270 -13.18 -11.01 21.83
C GLU A 270 -14.13 -12.02 22.50
N LEU A 271 -15.30 -12.26 21.90
CA LEU A 271 -16.30 -13.18 22.44
C LEU A 271 -15.86 -14.63 22.24
N SER A 272 -15.90 -15.41 23.32
CA SER A 272 -15.44 -16.82 23.32
C SER A 272 -16.01 -17.68 22.20
N TYR A 273 -17.32 -17.60 21.92
CA TYR A 273 -17.94 -18.38 20.84
C TYR A 273 -17.55 -17.90 19.44
N VAL A 274 -17.13 -16.64 19.29
CA VAL A 274 -16.62 -16.10 18.03
C VAL A 274 -15.17 -16.55 17.82
N LEU A 275 -14.37 -16.63 18.89
CA LEU A 275 -13.04 -17.23 18.85
C LEU A 275 -13.10 -18.72 18.47
N ASP A 276 -14.06 -19.48 19.03
CA ASP A 276 -14.30 -20.88 18.65
C ASP A 276 -14.68 -21.00 17.15
N TYR A 277 -15.55 -20.12 16.66
CA TYR A 277 -15.91 -20.07 15.24
C TYR A 277 -14.71 -19.73 14.34
N MET A 278 -13.91 -18.73 14.72
CA MET A 278 -12.73 -18.31 13.99
C MET A 278 -11.75 -19.48 13.85
N LYS A 279 -11.48 -20.18 14.95
CA LYS A 279 -10.60 -21.36 14.96
C LYS A 279 -11.13 -22.48 14.06
N ASP A 280 -12.41 -22.82 14.15
CA ASP A 280 -13.05 -23.82 13.27
C ASP A 280 -12.91 -23.44 11.79
N LYS A 281 -13.08 -22.16 11.45
CA LYS A 281 -12.93 -21.68 10.07
C LYS A 281 -11.49 -21.67 9.58
N GLN A 282 -10.54 -21.31 10.43
CA GLN A 282 -9.12 -21.41 10.11
C GLN A 282 -8.70 -22.87 9.87
N GLU A 283 -9.19 -23.81 10.69
CA GLU A 283 -8.95 -25.26 10.51
C GLU A 283 -9.57 -25.79 9.21
N GLN A 284 -10.80 -25.36 8.87
CA GLN A 284 -11.44 -25.72 7.60
C GLN A 284 -10.67 -25.17 6.39
N LEU A 285 -10.16 -23.94 6.46
CA LEU A 285 -9.34 -23.36 5.41
C LEU A 285 -8.03 -24.13 5.22
N LEU A 286 -7.41 -24.55 6.32
CA LEU A 286 -6.22 -25.39 6.28
C LEU A 286 -6.50 -26.72 5.56
N ASP A 287 -7.64 -27.37 5.86
CA ASP A 287 -8.06 -28.59 5.17
C ASP A 287 -8.29 -28.37 3.66
N VAL A 288 -8.94 -27.26 3.28
CA VAL A 288 -9.12 -26.88 1.86
C VAL A 288 -7.77 -26.79 1.14
N HIS A 289 -6.78 -26.13 1.73
CA HIS A 289 -5.45 -26.00 1.13
C HIS A 289 -4.67 -27.31 1.07
N GLN A 290 -4.78 -28.15 2.12
CA GLN A 290 -4.08 -29.44 2.18
C GLN A 290 -4.67 -30.48 1.23
N THR A 291 -5.98 -30.47 1.05
CA THR A 291 -6.71 -31.44 0.21
C THR A 291 -6.89 -30.96 -1.23
N GLY A 292 -6.85 -29.64 -1.46
CA GLY A 292 -7.22 -29.01 -2.72
C GLY A 292 -8.73 -29.08 -3.03
N ILE A 293 -9.56 -29.49 -2.07
CA ILE A 293 -11.00 -29.63 -2.25
C ILE A 293 -11.68 -28.29 -1.97
N GLN A 294 -12.27 -27.69 -3.00
CA GLN A 294 -13.00 -26.44 -2.90
C GLN A 294 -14.28 -26.61 -2.04
N PRO A 295 -14.69 -25.58 -1.27
CA PRO A 295 -15.88 -25.64 -0.43
C PRO A 295 -17.19 -25.67 -1.23
N GLY A 296 -17.14 -25.34 -2.52
CA GLY A 296 -18.30 -25.32 -3.40
C GLY A 296 -17.93 -25.06 -4.86
N VAL A 297 -18.94 -24.70 -5.65
CA VAL A 297 -18.79 -24.39 -7.08
C VAL A 297 -19.43 -23.03 -7.35
N ASP A 298 -18.71 -22.17 -8.05
CA ASP A 298 -19.23 -20.87 -8.45
C ASP A 298 -20.35 -21.00 -9.50
N PRO A 299 -21.41 -20.17 -9.41
CA PRO A 299 -22.38 -20.08 -10.48
C PRO A 299 -21.73 -19.52 -11.75
N LYS A 300 -22.25 -19.92 -12.92
CA LYS A 300 -21.79 -19.36 -14.19
C LYS A 300 -22.11 -17.86 -14.24
N GLN A 301 -21.07 -17.04 -14.27
CA GLN A 301 -21.20 -15.61 -14.44
C GLN A 301 -21.57 -15.26 -15.89
N PRO A 302 -22.34 -14.20 -16.13
CA PRO A 302 -22.58 -13.68 -17.48
C PRO A 302 -21.26 -13.21 -18.11
N GLU A 303 -21.10 -13.41 -19.43
CA GLU A 303 -19.97 -12.84 -20.17
C GLU A 303 -20.12 -11.30 -20.19
N LEU A 304 -19.11 -10.59 -19.70
CA LEU A 304 -19.04 -9.14 -19.78
C LEU A 304 -18.62 -8.71 -21.20
N ASP A 305 -19.25 -7.65 -21.71
CA ASP A 305 -18.86 -7.06 -22.99
C ASP A 305 -17.40 -6.57 -22.95
N LEU A 306 -16.66 -6.83 -24.02
CA LEU A 306 -15.27 -6.40 -24.18
C LEU A 306 -15.15 -4.88 -24.06
N LEU A 307 -14.15 -4.41 -23.31
CA LEU A 307 -13.84 -2.98 -23.22
C LEU A 307 -13.49 -2.41 -24.61
N PRO A 308 -13.88 -1.16 -24.91
CA PRO A 308 -13.45 -0.49 -26.13
C PRO A 308 -11.92 -0.40 -26.19
N PRO A 309 -11.31 -0.28 -27.38
CA PRO A 309 -9.87 -0.06 -27.50
C PRO A 309 -9.42 1.21 -26.78
N VAL A 310 -8.25 1.16 -26.11
CA VAL A 310 -7.67 2.24 -25.25
C VAL A 310 -7.59 3.61 -25.93
N PHE A 311 -7.53 3.67 -27.27
CA PHE A 311 -7.48 4.91 -28.03
C PHE A 311 -8.87 5.55 -28.30
N ALA A 312 -9.95 4.91 -27.86
CA ALA A 312 -11.32 5.38 -28.02
C ALA A 312 -11.88 5.97 -26.71
N ILE A 313 -11.19 6.99 -26.16
CA ILE A 313 -11.57 7.69 -24.91
C ILE A 313 -13.05 8.12 -24.95
N LYS A 314 -13.51 8.61 -26.11
CA LYS A 314 -14.92 8.98 -26.32
C LYS A 314 -15.88 7.79 -26.11
N ASP A 315 -15.51 6.59 -26.53
CA ASP A 315 -16.36 5.40 -26.38
C ASP A 315 -16.34 4.88 -24.94
N PHE A 316 -15.22 5.05 -24.22
CA PHE A 316 -15.13 4.84 -22.77
C PHE A 316 -16.00 5.84 -21.97
N ASP A 317 -15.96 7.13 -22.33
CA ASP A 317 -16.79 8.16 -21.73
C ASP A 317 -18.28 7.90 -22.00
N LEU A 318 -18.63 7.51 -23.23
CA LEU A 318 -20.00 7.14 -23.60
C LEU A 318 -20.47 5.86 -22.90
N ARG A 319 -19.58 4.90 -22.62
CA ARG A 319 -19.88 3.73 -21.79
C ARG A 319 -20.16 4.11 -20.34
N SER A 320 -19.38 5.02 -19.78
CA SER A 320 -19.63 5.54 -18.42
C SER A 320 -21.04 6.14 -18.30
N VAL A 321 -21.56 6.75 -19.37
CA VAL A 321 -22.94 7.24 -19.46
C VAL A 321 -23.97 6.11 -19.63
N SER A 322 -23.63 5.00 -20.31
CA SER A 322 -24.50 3.81 -20.34
C SER A 322 -24.51 3.05 -19.03
N ASP A 323 -23.40 3.02 -18.29
CA ASP A 323 -23.26 2.38 -16.99
C ASP A 323 -24.16 3.07 -15.93
N LEU A 324 -24.45 4.37 -16.11
CA LEU A 324 -25.46 5.09 -15.31
C LEU A 324 -26.89 4.52 -15.45
N LYS A 325 -27.15 3.69 -16.47
CA LYS A 325 -28.45 3.03 -16.67
C LYS A 325 -28.53 1.64 -16.03
N ALA A 326 -27.40 1.08 -15.58
CA ALA A 326 -27.42 -0.16 -14.82
C ALA A 326 -28.10 0.07 -13.47
N PRO A 327 -28.86 -0.91 -12.94
CA PRO A 327 -29.37 -0.82 -11.57
C PRO A 327 -28.21 -0.61 -10.59
N VAL A 328 -28.44 0.18 -9.55
CA VAL A 328 -27.41 0.55 -8.54
C VAL A 328 -26.81 -0.70 -7.87
N PHE A 329 -27.59 -1.78 -7.80
CA PHE A 329 -27.13 -3.10 -7.42
C PHE A 329 -27.36 -4.06 -8.59
N GLU A 330 -26.27 -4.56 -9.18
CA GLU A 330 -26.32 -5.68 -10.13
C GLU A 330 -26.83 -6.97 -9.46
N ASP A 331 -27.06 -8.02 -10.25
CA ASP A 331 -27.34 -9.35 -9.69
C ASP A 331 -26.21 -9.76 -8.73
N ARG A 332 -26.58 -10.27 -7.54
CA ARG A 332 -25.61 -10.65 -6.51
C ARG A 332 -24.62 -11.67 -7.06
N ILE A 333 -23.35 -11.29 -7.07
CA ILE A 333 -22.24 -12.19 -7.37
C ILE A 333 -21.96 -13.01 -6.11
N ILE A 334 -22.21 -14.32 -6.20
CA ILE A 334 -21.93 -15.27 -5.13
C ILE A 334 -20.75 -16.12 -5.54
N TYR A 335 -19.71 -16.16 -4.72
CA TYR A 335 -18.63 -17.11 -4.92
C TYR A 335 -18.57 -18.15 -3.81
N ASN A 336 -18.58 -19.41 -4.21
CA ASN A 336 -18.56 -20.58 -3.34
C ASN A 336 -17.23 -21.33 -3.40
N CYS A 337 -16.30 -20.93 -4.27
CA CYS A 337 -14.94 -21.47 -4.29
C CYS A 337 -13.89 -20.34 -4.22
N TYR A 338 -12.65 -20.72 -3.91
CA TYR A 338 -11.50 -19.82 -3.90
C TYR A 338 -10.87 -19.72 -5.28
N GLU A 339 -10.72 -18.49 -5.79
CA GLU A 339 -10.04 -18.26 -7.06
C GLU A 339 -8.56 -18.65 -7.00
N SER A 340 -8.10 -19.43 -7.99
CA SER A 340 -6.69 -19.83 -8.11
C SER A 340 -6.12 -20.47 -6.83
N LEU A 341 -6.85 -21.41 -6.23
CA LEU A 341 -6.46 -22.09 -4.99
C LEU A 341 -5.03 -22.68 -5.06
N ASP A 342 -4.61 -23.16 -6.22
CA ASP A 342 -3.27 -23.69 -6.49
C ASP A 342 -2.13 -22.66 -6.37
N LYS A 343 -2.45 -21.37 -6.45
CA LYS A 343 -1.50 -20.25 -6.28
C LYS A 343 -1.34 -19.82 -4.83
N TYR A 344 -2.11 -20.38 -3.90
CA TYR A 344 -1.86 -20.16 -2.48
C TYR A 344 -0.67 -21.00 -2.04
N LYS A 345 0.36 -20.36 -1.50
CA LYS A 345 1.55 -21.04 -0.95
C LYS A 345 1.59 -20.90 0.55
N SER A 346 2.15 -21.91 1.22
CA SER A 346 2.25 -21.88 2.67
C SER A 346 3.20 -20.77 3.11
N ALA A 347 2.73 -19.98 4.07
CA ALA A 347 3.58 -19.15 4.93
C ALA A 347 3.54 -19.79 6.32
N SER A 348 4.55 -20.63 6.58
CA SER A 348 4.68 -21.41 7.81
C SER A 348 4.53 -20.55 9.07
N ARG A 349 5.00 -19.31 9.02
CA ARG A 349 4.81 -18.32 10.07
C ARG A 349 4.67 -16.91 9.48
N ILE A 350 3.75 -16.13 10.04
CA ILE A 350 3.58 -14.72 9.72
C ILE A 350 3.57 -13.92 11.01
N LEU A 351 4.51 -12.98 11.11
CA LEU A 351 4.52 -11.95 12.16
C LEU A 351 3.89 -10.67 11.62
N THR A 352 2.69 -10.37 12.09
CA THR A 352 2.01 -9.11 11.82
C THR A 352 2.58 -8.02 12.72
N VAL A 353 3.01 -6.91 12.11
CA VAL A 353 3.56 -5.75 12.83
C VAL A 353 3.10 -4.45 12.17
N GLY A 354 3.13 -3.36 12.93
CA GLY A 354 2.78 -2.05 12.41
C GLY A 354 3.55 -0.90 13.04
N LYS A 355 3.41 0.27 12.44
CA LYS A 355 3.73 1.56 13.07
C LYS A 355 2.49 2.43 12.98
N TYR A 356 2.09 3.07 14.06
CA TYR A 356 0.80 3.74 14.13
C TYR A 356 0.76 4.72 15.29
N TRP A 357 -0.25 5.59 15.27
CA TRP A 357 -0.49 6.58 16.31
C TRP A 357 -1.68 6.19 17.17
N THR A 358 -1.58 6.42 18.48
CA THR A 358 -2.71 6.33 19.42
C THR A 358 -3.09 7.69 20.02
N GLY A 359 -2.29 8.72 19.77
CA GLY A 359 -2.39 10.08 20.32
C GLY A 359 -1.34 10.99 19.67
N LEU A 360 -1.31 12.29 20.00
CA LEU A 360 -0.46 13.27 19.31
C LEU A 360 1.00 13.31 19.80
N ASN A 361 1.33 12.75 20.96
CA ASN A 361 2.68 12.81 21.50
C ASN A 361 3.56 11.74 20.85
N ARG A 362 4.39 12.14 19.89
CA ARG A 362 5.32 11.24 19.18
C ARG A 362 6.14 10.32 20.08
N SER A 363 6.57 10.80 21.26
CA SER A 363 7.46 10.01 22.13
C SER A 363 6.75 8.86 22.85
N THR A 364 5.44 8.95 23.06
CA THR A 364 4.65 7.97 23.82
C THR A 364 3.63 7.24 22.94
N ASP A 365 3.09 7.94 21.95
CA ASP A 365 1.88 7.56 21.22
C ASP A 365 2.18 7.12 19.79
N PHE A 366 3.38 7.36 19.26
CA PHE A 366 3.81 6.80 17.98
C PHE A 366 4.52 5.47 18.20
N LYS A 367 3.82 4.38 17.88
CA LYS A 367 4.34 3.02 17.96
C LYS A 367 5.20 2.76 16.73
N ILE A 368 6.40 2.21 16.94
CA ILE A 368 7.45 2.11 15.91
C ILE A 368 7.78 0.65 15.55
N GLY A 369 6.83 -0.28 15.71
CA GLY A 369 7.06 -1.71 15.52
C GLY A 369 7.66 -2.04 14.14
N SER A 370 7.11 -1.46 13.08
CA SER A 370 7.67 -1.65 11.73
C SER A 370 9.10 -1.12 11.58
N GLU A 371 9.48 -0.04 12.27
CA GLU A 371 10.85 0.49 12.20
C GLU A 371 11.85 -0.44 12.90
N ILE A 372 11.45 -1.06 14.02
CA ILE A 372 12.26 -2.08 14.70
C ILE A 372 12.46 -3.30 13.79
N MET A 373 11.38 -3.78 13.17
CA MET A 373 11.44 -4.88 12.20
C MET A 373 12.40 -4.56 11.05
N LYS A 374 12.20 -3.44 10.35
CA LYS A 374 13.02 -3.02 9.21
C LYS A 374 14.49 -2.89 9.60
N LYS A 375 14.79 -2.23 10.72
CA LYS A 375 16.16 -2.07 11.22
C LYS A 375 16.83 -3.42 11.51
N ASN A 376 16.14 -4.30 12.23
CA ASN A 376 16.69 -5.61 12.60
C ASN A 376 17.01 -6.43 11.35
N LEU A 377 16.05 -6.53 10.42
CA LEU A 377 16.22 -7.30 9.19
C LEU A 377 17.38 -6.79 8.32
N ILE A 378 17.50 -5.47 8.14
CA ILE A 378 18.56 -4.89 7.30
C ILE A 378 19.94 -5.04 7.95
N LEU A 379 20.09 -4.71 9.23
CA LEU A 379 21.40 -4.70 9.91
C LEU A 379 21.94 -6.10 10.23
N ASN A 380 21.07 -7.12 10.16
CA ASN A 380 21.42 -8.53 10.41
C ASN A 380 21.26 -9.41 9.16
N ALA A 381 21.11 -8.81 7.97
CA ALA A 381 21.13 -9.55 6.71
C ALA A 381 22.52 -10.20 6.49
N LYS A 382 22.50 -11.46 6.06
CA LYS A 382 23.70 -12.30 5.93
C LYS A 382 24.28 -12.25 4.52
N SER A 383 23.43 -12.27 3.50
CA SER A 383 23.84 -12.42 2.11
C SER A 383 23.18 -11.40 1.20
N ILE A 384 21.88 -11.11 1.37
CA ILE A 384 21.18 -10.26 0.41
C ILE A 384 19.95 -9.56 0.98
N VAL A 385 19.76 -8.29 0.62
CA VAL A 385 18.51 -7.55 0.84
C VAL A 385 17.98 -7.06 -0.50
N ARG A 386 16.71 -7.36 -0.76
CA ARG A 386 15.97 -6.97 -1.97
C ARG A 386 14.83 -6.04 -1.59
N MET A 387 14.71 -4.90 -2.23
CA MET A 387 13.67 -3.91 -1.95
C MET A 387 12.99 -3.48 -3.24
N SER A 388 11.66 -3.60 -3.29
CA SER A 388 10.84 -2.99 -4.35
C SER A 388 9.92 -1.97 -3.69
N GLN A 389 10.13 -0.71 -4.02
CA GLN A 389 9.51 0.43 -3.36
C GLN A 389 9.06 1.47 -4.38
N GLN A 390 8.13 2.33 -3.98
CA GLN A 390 7.93 3.59 -4.69
C GLN A 390 9.21 4.44 -4.62
N ASP A 391 9.69 4.69 -3.42
CA ASP A 391 10.90 5.46 -3.16
C ASP A 391 11.63 4.90 -1.91
N ILE A 392 12.95 5.07 -1.86
CA ILE A 392 13.74 4.94 -0.63
C ILE A 392 14.05 6.33 -0.04
N ILE A 393 14.19 7.32 -0.91
CA ILE A 393 14.49 8.71 -0.55
C ILE A 393 13.36 9.61 -1.02
N SER A 394 12.84 10.43 -0.11
CA SER A 394 11.75 11.37 -0.42
C SER A 394 12.30 12.77 -0.66
N ALA A 395 11.91 13.40 -1.78
CA ALA A 395 12.26 14.80 -2.05
C ALA A 395 11.56 15.79 -1.11
N TRP A 396 10.55 15.33 -0.38
CA TRP A 396 9.77 16.10 0.60
C TRP A 396 10.48 16.20 1.96
N LYS A 397 11.57 15.46 2.15
CA LYS A 397 12.35 15.45 3.38
C LYS A 397 13.66 16.19 3.17
N LYS A 398 13.83 17.26 3.94
CA LYS A 398 15.01 18.15 3.83
C LYS A 398 16.31 17.44 4.21
N ASN A 399 16.28 16.60 5.24
CA ASN A 399 17.50 16.13 5.88
C ASN A 399 17.76 14.64 5.64
N TRP A 400 19.03 14.29 5.46
CA TRP A 400 19.51 12.92 5.39
C TRP A 400 19.14 12.10 6.63
N LYS A 401 19.25 12.69 7.83
CA LYS A 401 18.94 12.01 9.10
C LYS A 401 17.53 11.43 9.17
N ASP A 402 16.59 11.97 8.40
CA ASP A 402 15.21 11.51 8.39
C ASP A 402 15.07 10.17 7.61
N HIS A 403 16.06 9.81 6.78
CA HIS A 403 16.12 8.63 5.92
C HIS A 403 16.80 7.44 6.61
N SER A 404 16.13 6.89 7.62
CA SER A 404 16.70 5.83 8.48
C SER A 404 17.04 4.55 7.70
N VAL A 405 16.18 4.12 6.77
CA VAL A 405 16.44 2.92 5.95
C VAL A 405 17.69 3.08 5.09
N ALA A 406 17.89 4.24 4.46
CA ALA A 406 19.08 4.54 3.68
C ALA A 406 20.36 4.49 4.52
N GLN A 407 20.29 4.96 5.76
CA GLN A 407 21.40 4.88 6.73
C GLN A 407 21.69 3.42 7.13
N TRP A 408 20.66 2.62 7.41
CA TRP A 408 20.82 1.20 7.75
C TRP A 408 21.39 0.38 6.59
N ILE A 409 21.05 0.69 5.35
CA ILE A 409 21.66 0.06 4.16
C ILE A 409 23.17 0.32 4.13
N ILE A 410 23.59 1.57 4.31
CA ILE A 410 25.03 1.93 4.35
C ILE A 410 25.72 1.19 5.51
N GLU A 411 25.13 1.21 6.70
CA GLU A 411 25.66 0.53 7.88
C GLU A 411 25.80 -0.98 7.66
N ALA A 412 24.77 -1.63 7.11
CA ALA A 412 24.76 -3.07 6.84
C ALA A 412 25.84 -3.46 5.82
N LEU A 413 25.97 -2.71 4.71
CA LEU A 413 26.98 -2.96 3.67
C LEU A 413 28.41 -2.80 4.20
N LEU A 414 28.63 -1.88 5.14
CA LEU A 414 29.94 -1.68 5.79
C LEU A 414 30.19 -2.71 6.90
N LYS A 415 29.16 -3.21 7.55
CA LYS A 415 29.29 -4.23 8.61
C LYS A 415 29.54 -5.63 8.02
N ASN A 416 28.92 -5.93 6.89
CA ASN A 416 28.96 -7.24 6.24
C ASN A 416 29.53 -7.10 4.80
N GLU A 417 30.73 -7.63 4.59
CA GLU A 417 31.44 -7.55 3.29
C GLU A 417 30.86 -8.48 2.23
N ASP A 418 30.09 -9.50 2.64
CA ASP A 418 29.43 -10.45 1.75
C ASP A 418 28.00 -10.02 1.36
N LEU A 419 27.46 -8.98 2.02
CA LEU A 419 26.08 -8.53 1.80
C LEU A 419 25.90 -7.87 0.43
N GLN A 420 24.90 -8.29 -0.34
CA GLN A 420 24.41 -7.58 -1.51
C GLN A 420 23.13 -6.81 -1.19
N VAL A 421 22.96 -5.61 -1.74
CA VAL A 421 21.70 -4.86 -1.64
C VAL A 421 21.20 -4.52 -3.03
N GLN A 422 19.98 -4.95 -3.35
CA GLN A 422 19.29 -4.71 -4.61
C GLN A 422 18.01 -3.90 -4.36
N ILE A 423 17.89 -2.76 -5.02
CA ILE A 423 16.79 -1.82 -4.83
C ILE A 423 16.18 -1.51 -6.19
N VAL A 424 14.86 -1.65 -6.29
CA VAL A 424 14.07 -1.13 -7.40
C VAL A 424 13.12 -0.06 -6.86
N VAL A 425 13.22 1.14 -7.43
CA VAL A 425 12.33 2.27 -7.12
C VAL A 425 11.52 2.67 -8.34
N SER A 426 10.46 3.46 -8.18
CA SER A 426 9.83 4.15 -9.30
C SER A 426 10.88 4.90 -10.13
N ALA A 427 10.69 4.89 -11.45
CA ALA A 427 11.50 5.74 -12.32
C ALA A 427 11.22 7.24 -12.04
N LEU A 428 12.20 8.10 -12.29
CA LEU A 428 12.00 9.55 -12.21
C LEU A 428 10.84 10.00 -13.12
N ASP A 429 9.96 10.83 -12.55
CA ASP A 429 8.70 11.27 -13.13
C ASP A 429 7.74 10.10 -13.42
N ALA A 430 7.78 9.06 -12.59
CA ALA A 430 6.77 8.02 -12.62
C ALA A 430 5.37 8.60 -12.36
N GLY A 431 4.41 8.14 -13.15
CA GLY A 431 3.01 8.46 -12.95
C GLY A 431 2.08 7.36 -13.45
N ALA A 432 0.83 7.41 -13.02
CA ALA A 432 -0.19 6.42 -13.35
C ALA A 432 -1.59 7.03 -13.39
N GLY A 433 -2.55 6.30 -13.95
CA GLY A 433 -3.94 6.72 -14.04
C GLY A 433 -4.22 7.75 -15.14
N ALA A 434 -5.49 7.94 -15.46
CA ALA A 434 -5.93 8.88 -16.50
C ALA A 434 -5.57 10.33 -16.12
N ALA A 435 -5.54 10.62 -14.82
CA ALA A 435 -5.18 11.91 -14.27
C ALA A 435 -3.67 12.06 -14.00
N GLY A 436 -2.82 11.10 -14.38
CA GLY A 436 -1.36 11.21 -14.26
C GLY A 436 -0.85 11.41 -12.82
N ASP A 437 -1.46 10.70 -11.87
CA ASP A 437 -1.09 10.68 -10.46
C ASP A 437 0.41 10.43 -10.28
N GLN A 438 1.06 11.19 -9.39
CA GLN A 438 2.50 11.11 -9.20
C GLN A 438 2.90 9.88 -8.37
N TYR A 439 3.76 9.03 -8.93
CA TYR A 439 4.30 7.83 -8.28
C TYR A 439 5.82 7.85 -8.11
N SER A 440 6.45 9.01 -8.24
CA SER A 440 7.83 9.27 -7.82
C SER A 440 7.83 10.48 -6.90
N PHE A 441 7.80 10.27 -5.58
CA PHE A 441 7.95 11.33 -4.58
C PHE A 441 9.43 11.60 -4.23
N GLY A 442 10.33 10.73 -4.68
CA GLY A 442 11.76 10.95 -4.76
C GLY A 442 12.18 11.52 -6.11
N SER A 443 13.43 11.25 -6.51
CA SER A 443 13.91 11.59 -7.86
C SER A 443 14.50 10.38 -8.59
N GLY A 444 13.81 9.25 -8.48
CA GLY A 444 14.16 8.02 -9.18
C GLY A 444 15.43 7.32 -8.67
N ALA A 445 15.88 6.34 -9.45
CA ALA A 445 17.01 5.49 -9.10
C ALA A 445 18.34 6.25 -9.13
N ILE A 446 18.53 7.11 -10.14
CA ILE A 446 19.75 7.92 -10.29
C ILE A 446 20.05 8.75 -9.04
N ARG A 447 19.05 9.44 -8.51
CA ARG A 447 19.24 10.30 -7.33
C ARG A 447 19.37 9.47 -6.07
N THR A 448 18.60 8.40 -5.96
CA THR A 448 18.66 7.48 -4.81
C THR A 448 20.07 6.90 -4.66
N PHE A 449 20.64 6.36 -5.74
CA PHE A 449 22.02 5.90 -5.75
C PHE A 449 23.02 7.03 -5.47
N GLY A 450 22.84 8.19 -6.10
CA GLY A 450 23.73 9.34 -5.91
C GLY A 450 23.85 9.76 -4.45
N LEU A 451 22.73 9.80 -3.70
CA LEU A 451 22.73 10.16 -2.29
C LEU A 451 23.32 9.05 -1.40
N LEU A 452 23.02 7.78 -1.68
CA LEU A 452 23.65 6.65 -1.00
C LEU A 452 25.17 6.66 -1.22
N LYS A 453 25.64 6.89 -2.45
CA LYS A 453 27.06 7.03 -2.79
C LYS A 453 27.70 8.21 -2.08
N TYR A 454 27.03 9.37 -2.06
CA TYR A 454 27.53 10.55 -1.37
C TYR A 454 27.75 10.27 0.12
N TYR A 455 26.76 9.76 0.85
CA TYR A 455 26.90 9.51 2.29
C TYR A 455 27.62 8.20 2.65
N MET A 456 27.86 7.32 1.68
CA MET A 456 28.85 6.25 1.81
C MET A 456 30.28 6.80 1.85
N THR A 457 30.53 7.97 1.23
CA THR A 457 31.89 8.51 1.02
C THR A 457 32.15 9.83 1.73
N HIS A 458 31.12 10.53 2.23
CA HIS A 458 31.23 11.82 2.87
C HIS A 458 30.61 11.81 4.26
N ASP A 459 31.24 12.52 5.17
CA ASP A 459 30.71 12.75 6.51
C ASP A 459 29.46 13.64 6.44
N VAL A 460 28.39 13.24 7.13
CA VAL A 460 27.09 13.94 7.07
C VAL A 460 27.18 15.37 7.62
N ALA A 461 28.01 15.60 8.63
CA ALA A 461 28.06 16.88 9.33
C ALA A 461 29.03 17.87 8.71
N THR A 462 30.08 17.40 8.02
CA THR A 462 31.18 18.24 7.52
C THR A 462 31.35 18.20 6.01
N ASP A 463 30.63 17.32 5.31
CA ASP A 463 30.77 17.05 3.87
C ASP A 463 32.20 16.70 3.44
N LYS A 464 33.05 16.30 4.39
CA LYS A 464 34.42 15.86 4.09
C LYS A 464 34.42 14.42 3.63
N LEU A 465 35.26 14.12 2.66
CA LEU A 465 35.54 12.74 2.26
C LEU A 465 36.01 11.94 3.48
N LEU A 466 35.37 10.79 3.66
CA LEU A 466 35.74 9.79 4.67
C LEU A 466 36.92 8.99 4.16
N ASP A 467 37.74 8.52 5.09
CA ASP A 467 38.85 7.62 4.76
C ASP A 467 38.34 6.32 4.13
N ASP A 468 39.03 5.89 3.08
CA ASP A 468 38.80 4.64 2.35
C ASP A 468 40.12 4.01 1.87
N LEU A 469 41.23 4.23 2.58
CA LEU A 469 42.54 3.64 2.22
C LEU A 469 42.52 2.10 2.16
N ASN A 470 41.59 1.45 2.86
CA ASN A 470 41.37 0.00 2.81
C ASN A 470 40.39 -0.45 1.71
N GLY A 471 39.82 0.49 0.94
CA GLY A 471 38.87 0.23 -0.14
C GLY A 471 37.51 -0.31 0.29
N LYS A 472 37.19 -0.26 1.59
CA LYS A 472 35.97 -0.85 2.15
C LYS A 472 34.69 -0.20 1.63
N ARG A 473 34.67 1.13 1.51
CA ARG A 473 33.53 1.91 1.01
C ARG A 473 33.37 1.74 -0.49
N ALA A 474 34.47 1.78 -1.24
CA ALA A 474 34.48 1.46 -2.66
C ALA A 474 33.93 0.05 -2.92
N ASN A 475 34.38 -0.96 -2.16
CA ASN A 475 33.85 -2.32 -2.25
C ASN A 475 32.35 -2.38 -1.93
N ALA A 476 31.90 -1.72 -0.86
CA ALA A 476 30.48 -1.66 -0.50
C ALA A 476 29.60 -1.10 -1.64
N LEU A 477 30.08 -0.09 -2.38
CA LEU A 477 29.37 0.46 -3.52
C LEU A 477 29.25 -0.51 -4.69
N THR A 478 30.18 -1.45 -4.87
CA THR A 478 30.07 -2.49 -5.91
C THR A 478 28.99 -3.53 -5.63
N ARG A 479 28.56 -3.63 -4.37
CA ARG A 479 27.51 -4.54 -3.88
C ARG A 479 26.14 -3.88 -3.70
N LEU A 480 26.05 -2.56 -3.92
CA LEU A 480 24.82 -1.78 -3.90
C LEU A 480 24.33 -1.56 -5.33
N PHE A 481 23.09 -2.00 -5.60
CA PHE A 481 22.44 -1.82 -6.88
C PHE A 481 21.11 -1.09 -6.69
N VAL A 482 20.91 0.00 -7.42
CA VAL A 482 19.66 0.77 -7.41
C VAL A 482 19.19 0.95 -8.84
N ALA A 483 18.03 0.40 -9.19
CA ALA A 483 17.48 0.43 -10.53
C ALA A 483 16.12 1.14 -10.59
N PRO A 484 15.81 1.81 -11.71
CA PRO A 484 14.45 2.27 -11.97
C PRO A 484 13.55 1.07 -12.27
N PHE A 485 12.26 1.20 -11.98
CA PHE A 485 11.27 0.19 -12.30
C PHE A 485 11.15 0.00 -13.82
N THR A 486 11.35 -1.25 -14.25
CA THR A 486 11.28 -1.67 -15.65
C THR A 486 10.69 -3.06 -15.70
N PHE A 487 9.69 -3.24 -16.56
CA PHE A 487 9.00 -4.53 -16.70
C PHE A 487 9.32 -5.24 -18.02
N THR A 488 10.07 -4.60 -18.93
CA THR A 488 10.32 -5.11 -20.28
C THR A 488 11.64 -4.61 -20.85
N ASP A 489 12.27 -5.44 -21.68
CA ASP A 489 13.44 -5.10 -22.51
C ASP A 489 13.06 -4.55 -23.89
N LYS A 490 11.75 -4.39 -24.16
CA LYS A 490 11.19 -3.91 -25.44
C LYS A 490 11.00 -2.38 -25.47
N VAL A 491 11.84 -1.65 -24.76
CA VAL A 491 11.91 -0.18 -24.87
C VAL A 491 12.78 0.15 -26.10
N PRO A 492 12.38 1.08 -26.98
CA PRO A 492 13.20 1.44 -28.14
C PRO A 492 14.63 1.86 -27.75
N GLU A 493 15.61 1.52 -28.59
CA GLU A 493 17.00 1.87 -28.33
C GLU A 493 17.19 3.39 -28.25
N GLY A 494 17.86 3.88 -27.21
CA GLY A 494 17.99 5.32 -26.91
C GLY A 494 16.86 5.91 -26.06
N ASP A 495 15.73 5.19 -25.92
CA ASP A 495 14.58 5.62 -25.12
C ASP A 495 14.65 5.16 -23.66
N PHE A 496 15.83 4.76 -23.20
CA PHE A 496 16.06 4.38 -21.80
C PHE A 496 17.03 5.34 -21.10
N ILE A 497 16.64 6.60 -20.96
CA ILE A 497 17.31 7.58 -20.09
C ILE A 497 16.31 8.08 -19.06
N GLU A 498 16.50 7.68 -17.80
CA GLU A 498 15.63 8.04 -16.68
C GLU A 498 15.44 9.58 -16.59
N GLY A 499 14.19 10.03 -16.47
CA GLY A 499 13.82 11.45 -16.42
C GLY A 499 14.11 12.25 -17.70
N LYS A 500 14.39 11.57 -18.82
CA LYS A 500 14.55 12.18 -20.15
C LYS A 500 13.76 11.44 -21.23
N THR A 501 14.14 10.21 -21.56
CA THR A 501 13.55 9.46 -22.69
C THR A 501 12.77 8.22 -22.25
N TYR A 502 12.97 7.72 -21.02
CA TYR A 502 12.19 6.59 -20.48
C TYR A 502 10.80 7.05 -20.05
N LYS A 503 9.87 7.09 -21.01
CA LYS A 503 8.52 7.67 -20.90
C LYS A 503 7.50 6.81 -21.61
N TRP A 504 6.29 6.70 -21.07
CA TRP A 504 5.21 5.97 -21.71
C TRP A 504 4.90 6.52 -23.12
N PRO A 505 4.91 5.68 -24.17
CA PRO A 505 4.54 6.15 -25.50
C PRO A 505 3.03 6.37 -25.58
N LYS A 506 2.60 7.23 -26.51
CA LYS A 506 1.18 7.52 -26.80
C LYS A 506 0.38 8.01 -25.58
N LEU A 507 1.04 8.63 -24.60
CA LEU A 507 0.40 9.20 -23.42
C LEU A 507 -0.41 10.46 -23.81
N PRO A 508 -1.70 10.55 -23.46
CA PRO A 508 -2.47 11.77 -23.68
C PRO A 508 -2.00 12.90 -22.75
N PRO A 509 -2.19 14.19 -23.11
CA PRO A 509 -1.77 15.32 -22.27
C PRO A 509 -2.32 15.29 -20.84
N GLU A 510 -3.51 14.74 -20.65
CA GLU A 510 -4.20 14.60 -19.36
C GLU A 510 -3.49 13.62 -18.42
N GLY A 511 -2.81 12.60 -18.98
CA GLY A 511 -2.08 11.57 -18.26
C GLY A 511 -0.64 11.95 -17.88
N ARG A 512 -0.19 13.15 -18.26
CA ARG A 512 1.14 13.69 -17.87
C ARG A 512 1.25 13.83 -16.36
N THR A 513 2.40 13.65 -15.76
CA THR A 513 2.52 13.75 -14.30
C THR A 513 3.24 15.02 -13.84
N ALA A 514 3.16 15.31 -12.54
CA ALA A 514 3.98 16.33 -11.93
C ALA A 514 5.43 15.84 -11.81
N THR A 515 6.40 16.73 -12.00
CA THR A 515 7.82 16.39 -11.87
C THR A 515 8.39 16.95 -10.56
N LEU A 516 9.11 16.12 -9.82
CA LEU A 516 9.91 16.54 -8.66
C LEU A 516 11.39 16.69 -8.99
N LYS A 517 11.76 16.56 -10.27
CA LYS A 517 13.14 16.53 -10.75
C LYS A 517 13.99 17.59 -10.08
N GLN A 518 14.99 17.14 -9.34
CA GLN A 518 16.00 17.99 -8.71
C GLN A 518 17.22 18.08 -9.61
N ARG A 519 18.05 19.10 -9.38
CA ARG A 519 19.36 19.21 -10.04
C ARG A 519 20.21 17.98 -9.70
N PRO A 520 21.02 17.48 -10.64
CA PRO A 520 21.96 16.40 -10.36
C PRO A 520 22.90 16.78 -9.20
N LEU A 521 23.34 15.77 -8.45
CA LEU A 521 24.28 15.99 -7.33
C LEU A 521 25.64 16.55 -7.76
N SER A 522 26.00 16.44 -9.04
CA SER A 522 27.18 17.10 -9.61
C SER A 522 27.03 18.61 -9.70
N GLU A 523 25.81 19.12 -9.79
CA GLU A 523 25.50 20.56 -9.86
C GLU A 523 25.14 21.13 -8.49
N GLU A 524 24.34 20.38 -7.72
CA GLU A 524 23.90 20.75 -6.37
C GLU A 524 24.16 19.59 -5.41
N PRO A 525 25.40 19.43 -4.92
CA PRO A 525 25.73 18.39 -3.96
C PRO A 525 25.02 18.63 -2.62
N PRO A 526 24.82 17.59 -1.79
CA PRO A 526 24.31 17.78 -0.44
C PRO A 526 25.24 18.68 0.37
N HIS A 527 24.68 19.32 1.40
CA HIS A 527 25.44 20.23 2.27
C HIS A 527 25.02 20.09 3.72
N HIS A 528 25.91 19.64 4.59
CA HIS A 528 25.73 19.42 6.03
C HIS A 528 24.43 18.63 6.33
N GLY A 529 24.24 17.53 5.61
CA GLY A 529 23.08 16.65 5.76
C GLY A 529 21.78 17.16 5.10
N ILE A 530 21.80 18.32 4.44
CA ILE A 530 20.66 18.84 3.66
C ILE A 530 20.71 18.21 2.26
N ILE A 531 19.63 17.53 1.88
CA ILE A 531 19.53 16.77 0.62
C ILE A 531 18.37 17.22 -0.27
N GLY A 532 17.49 18.09 0.22
CA GLY A 532 16.31 18.48 -0.53
C GLY A 532 15.72 19.79 -0.03
N HIS A 533 14.84 20.37 -0.85
CA HIS A 533 14.11 21.59 -0.55
C HIS A 533 12.60 21.30 -0.59
N PRO A 534 11.97 20.94 0.55
CA PRO A 534 10.57 20.52 0.58
C PRO A 534 9.60 21.54 -0.01
N PHE A 535 9.92 22.82 0.14
CA PHE A 535 9.17 23.93 -0.44
C PHE A 535 9.12 23.85 -1.97
N TYR A 536 10.29 23.77 -2.63
CA TYR A 536 10.37 23.63 -4.07
C TYR A 536 9.82 22.29 -4.54
N ALA A 537 10.00 21.21 -3.78
CA ALA A 537 9.37 19.93 -4.10
C ALA A 537 7.83 20.06 -4.13
N THR A 538 7.24 20.73 -3.13
CA THR A 538 5.78 20.94 -3.07
C THR A 538 5.30 21.84 -4.22
N ILE A 539 6.05 22.89 -4.55
CA ILE A 539 5.76 23.78 -5.69
C ILE A 539 5.83 23.01 -7.01
N ASN A 540 6.86 22.20 -7.21
CA ASN A 540 7.07 21.44 -8.44
C ASN A 540 5.99 20.35 -8.60
N ALA A 541 5.59 19.71 -7.50
CA ALA A 541 4.49 18.74 -7.49
C ALA A 541 3.10 19.37 -7.72
N SER A 542 2.94 20.68 -7.47
CA SER A 542 1.62 21.34 -7.55
C SER A 542 1.08 21.54 -8.96
N GLY A 543 1.93 21.39 -10.00
CA GLY A 543 1.57 21.68 -11.40
C GLY A 543 1.22 23.15 -11.69
N TYR A 544 1.32 24.04 -10.69
CA TYR A 544 0.93 25.45 -10.80
C TYR A 544 2.02 26.34 -11.42
N PHE A 545 3.29 25.89 -11.34
CA PHE A 545 4.47 26.66 -11.77
C PHE A 545 5.30 25.95 -12.85
N TYR A 546 5.11 24.64 -13.03
CA TYR A 546 5.80 23.83 -14.02
C TYR A 546 4.78 23.05 -14.83
N ASP A 547 5.01 22.98 -16.14
CA ASP A 547 4.20 22.14 -17.02
C ASP A 547 4.32 20.67 -16.61
N ARG A 548 3.20 19.97 -16.62
CA ARG A 548 3.17 18.51 -16.44
C ARG A 548 4.01 17.85 -17.52
N VAL A 549 4.75 16.80 -17.16
CA VAL A 549 5.67 16.08 -18.05
C VAL A 549 5.10 14.73 -18.44
N ASP A 550 5.53 14.19 -19.58
CA ASP A 550 5.25 12.79 -19.88
C ASP A 550 5.82 11.91 -18.76
N CYS A 551 5.08 10.86 -18.38
CA CYS A 551 5.38 10.04 -17.21
C CYS A 551 6.10 8.73 -17.57
N ALA A 552 6.88 8.22 -16.63
CA ALA A 552 7.50 6.90 -16.70
C ALA A 552 6.64 5.85 -15.95
N PRO A 553 6.92 4.53 -16.08
CA PRO A 553 6.28 3.51 -15.27
C PRO A 553 6.46 3.74 -13.76
N GLY A 554 5.34 3.72 -13.02
CA GLY A 554 5.35 3.83 -11.56
C GLY A 554 5.32 2.48 -10.86
N ASN A 555 6.15 2.35 -9.84
CA ASN A 555 6.13 1.26 -8.87
C ASN A 555 5.55 1.78 -7.55
N HIS A 556 4.62 1.07 -6.96
CA HIS A 556 4.02 1.43 -5.68
C HIS A 556 4.08 0.27 -4.67
N ALA A 557 4.75 -0.82 -5.03
CA ALA A 557 4.98 -1.94 -4.14
C ALA A 557 5.68 -1.50 -2.84
N LYS A 558 5.43 -2.23 -1.74
CA LYS A 558 6.15 -2.09 -0.47
C LYS A 558 6.73 -3.43 -0.04
N ILE A 559 7.67 -3.93 -0.85
CA ILE A 559 8.24 -5.26 -0.69
C ILE A 559 9.67 -5.16 -0.16
N MET A 560 10.00 -6.05 0.77
CA MET A 560 11.39 -6.35 1.17
C MET A 560 11.57 -7.86 1.31
N ILE A 561 12.65 -8.41 0.75
CA ILE A 561 13.04 -9.82 0.90
C ILE A 561 14.45 -9.87 1.46
N VAL A 562 14.69 -10.69 2.49
CA VAL A 562 15.97 -10.75 3.19
C VAL A 562 16.48 -12.18 3.25
N ASP A 563 17.70 -12.36 2.74
CA ASP A 563 18.46 -13.61 2.68
C ASP A 563 17.73 -14.77 1.98
N ASP A 564 16.69 -14.48 1.19
CA ASP A 564 15.77 -15.48 0.63
C ASP A 564 15.09 -16.35 1.70
N GLU A 565 15.11 -15.90 2.96
CA GLU A 565 14.55 -16.61 4.12
C GLU A 565 13.20 -15.99 4.54
N VAL A 566 13.05 -14.67 4.42
CA VAL A 566 11.83 -13.94 4.81
C VAL A 566 11.46 -12.85 3.84
N CYS A 567 10.16 -12.55 3.72
CA CYS A 567 9.65 -11.44 2.94
C CYS A 567 8.63 -10.59 3.72
N ILE A 568 8.47 -9.34 3.29
CA ILE A 568 7.46 -8.41 3.80
C ILE A 568 6.54 -8.00 2.66
N ILE A 569 5.24 -8.11 2.91
CA ILE A 569 4.18 -7.46 2.13
C ILE A 569 3.34 -6.63 3.10
N GLY A 570 3.05 -5.39 2.71
CA GLY A 570 2.31 -4.47 3.56
C GLY A 570 2.03 -3.14 2.88
N SER A 571 1.70 -2.14 3.69
CA SER A 571 1.44 -0.78 3.24
C SER A 571 2.59 0.18 3.52
N ASP A 572 3.63 -0.28 4.22
CA ASP A 572 4.67 0.53 4.85
C ASP A 572 5.79 0.89 3.89
N ASN A 573 5.89 2.17 3.56
CA ASN A 573 6.96 2.65 2.72
C ASN A 573 8.32 2.65 3.44
N LEU A 574 9.40 2.41 2.69
CA LEU A 574 10.77 2.52 3.20
C LEU A 574 11.30 3.96 3.21
N TYR A 575 10.69 4.87 2.44
CA TYR A 575 10.99 6.30 2.56
C TYR A 575 10.38 6.89 3.85
N PRO A 576 10.87 8.04 4.34
CA PRO A 576 10.45 8.53 5.65
C PRO A 576 9.00 8.99 5.68
N GLY A 577 8.21 8.33 6.51
CA GLY A 577 6.81 8.64 6.76
C GLY A 577 6.44 8.42 8.22
N ASN A 578 5.57 9.28 8.74
CA ASN A 578 4.98 9.13 10.06
C ASN A 578 3.51 8.68 9.94
N LEU A 579 3.20 7.89 8.93
CA LEU A 579 1.85 7.41 8.67
C LEU A 579 1.59 6.15 9.49
N SER A 580 0.31 5.82 9.72
CA SER A 580 -0.05 4.52 10.29
C SER A 580 -0.02 3.47 9.17
N GLU A 581 0.87 2.50 9.29
CA GLU A 581 1.22 1.53 8.24
C GLU A 581 1.38 0.12 8.82
N PHE A 582 1.05 -0.87 8.01
CA PHE A 582 0.90 -2.28 8.36
C PHE A 582 1.88 -3.16 7.57
N ASN A 583 2.39 -4.23 8.19
CA ASN A 583 3.24 -5.24 7.54
C ASN A 583 2.92 -6.65 8.01
N ASN A 584 3.02 -7.60 7.09
CA ASN A 584 3.18 -9.02 7.39
C ASN A 584 4.60 -9.44 7.00
N LEU A 585 5.39 -9.85 8.00
CA LEU A 585 6.69 -10.50 7.82
C LEU A 585 6.48 -12.02 7.77
N MET A 586 6.87 -12.66 6.68
CA MET A 586 6.50 -14.04 6.38
C MET A 586 7.75 -14.91 6.14
N GLU A 587 7.68 -16.18 6.54
CA GLU A 587 8.64 -17.24 6.18
C GLU A 587 7.90 -18.51 5.70
N GLY A 588 8.54 -19.29 4.83
CA GLY A 588 7.98 -20.50 4.21
C GLY A 588 7.93 -20.43 2.68
N ASP A 589 7.23 -21.37 2.06
CA ASP A 589 7.15 -21.55 0.59
C ASP A 589 6.70 -20.29 -0.16
N PHE A 590 5.93 -19.42 0.48
CA PHE A 590 5.52 -18.14 -0.11
C PHE A 590 6.71 -17.21 -0.42
N VAL A 591 7.84 -17.33 0.28
CA VAL A 591 9.05 -16.55 -0.04
C VAL A 591 9.57 -16.93 -1.42
N ASP A 592 9.59 -18.23 -1.75
CA ASP A 592 9.99 -18.71 -3.07
C ASP A 592 9.00 -18.29 -4.16
N GLU A 593 7.70 -18.29 -3.87
CA GLU A 593 6.68 -17.75 -4.79
C GLU A 593 6.94 -16.28 -5.11
N LEU A 594 7.15 -15.44 -4.08
CA LEU A 594 7.43 -14.03 -4.26
C LEU A 594 8.75 -13.81 -5.01
N LEU A 595 9.76 -14.66 -4.80
CA LEU A 595 11.00 -14.61 -5.57
C LEU A 595 10.76 -14.95 -7.04
N ASN A 596 10.05 -16.04 -7.32
CA ASN A 596 9.90 -16.58 -8.67
C ASN A 596 8.92 -15.80 -9.53
N GLU A 597 7.75 -15.45 -8.98
CA GLU A 597 6.66 -14.83 -9.73
C GLU A 597 6.76 -13.30 -9.77
N TYR A 598 7.51 -12.69 -8.83
CA TYR A 598 7.63 -11.24 -8.73
C TYR A 598 9.07 -10.73 -8.80
N TRP A 599 9.94 -11.10 -7.85
CA TRP A 599 11.27 -10.49 -7.76
C TRP A 599 12.15 -10.82 -8.96
N ASN A 600 12.19 -12.07 -9.40
CA ASN A 600 13.05 -12.51 -10.50
C ASN A 600 12.67 -11.84 -11.83
N PRO A 601 11.37 -11.76 -12.23
CA PRO A 601 10.94 -10.93 -13.35
C PRO A 601 11.29 -9.45 -13.19
N LEU A 602 10.98 -8.84 -12.03
CA LEU A 602 11.31 -7.46 -11.73
C LEU A 602 12.81 -7.18 -11.91
N TRP A 603 13.65 -7.99 -11.28
CA TRP A 603 15.08 -7.83 -11.31
C TRP A 603 15.66 -8.06 -12.69
N LYS A 604 15.18 -9.08 -13.42
CA LYS A 604 15.60 -9.34 -14.81
C LYS A 604 15.49 -8.12 -15.71
N TYR A 605 14.39 -7.37 -15.58
CA TYR A 605 14.13 -6.20 -16.43
C TYR A 605 14.70 -4.90 -15.88
N SER A 606 14.76 -4.72 -14.56
CA SER A 606 15.32 -3.51 -13.93
C SER A 606 16.85 -3.54 -13.81
N SER A 607 17.47 -4.69 -13.53
CA SER A 607 18.91 -4.76 -13.24
C SER A 607 19.84 -4.27 -14.35
N PRO A 608 19.52 -4.42 -15.67
CA PRO A 608 20.34 -3.86 -16.74
C PRO A 608 20.49 -2.33 -16.66
N HIS A 609 19.59 -1.67 -15.93
CA HIS A 609 19.54 -0.23 -15.74
C HIS A 609 19.96 0.20 -14.33
N ALA A 610 20.53 -0.73 -13.54
CA ALA A 610 20.95 -0.46 -12.18
C ALA A 610 22.22 0.41 -12.11
N TYR A 611 22.17 1.42 -11.25
CA TYR A 611 23.34 2.16 -10.79
C TYR A 611 24.07 1.35 -9.72
N SER A 612 25.39 1.22 -9.87
CA SER A 612 26.28 0.56 -8.91
C SER A 612 27.67 1.20 -8.95
N GLY A 613 28.55 0.86 -7.99
CA GLY A 613 29.93 1.36 -7.96
C GLY A 613 30.76 1.06 -9.22
N ASN A 614 30.34 0.08 -10.03
CA ASN A 614 31.05 -0.33 -11.25
C ASN A 614 30.57 0.41 -12.52
N ASN A 615 29.35 0.97 -12.51
CA ASN A 615 28.68 1.56 -13.68
C ASN A 615 28.03 2.93 -13.36
N SER A 616 28.73 3.80 -12.62
CA SER A 616 28.19 5.11 -12.21
C SER A 616 28.60 6.26 -13.09
#